data_AF-A0A9P7WW73-F1
#
_entry.id   AF-A0A9P7WW73-F1
#
_cell.length_a   1.000
_cell.length_b   1.000
_cell.length_c   1.000
_cell.angle_alpha   90.00
_cell.angle_beta   90.00
_cell.angle_gamma   90.00
#
_symmetry.space_group_name_H-M   'P 1'
#
loop_
_entity.id
_entity.type
_entity.pdbx_description
1 polymer ?
#
loop_
_entity_poly.entity_id
_entity_poly.type
_entity_poly.pdbx_seq_one_letter_code
_entity_poly.pdbx_strand_id
1 'polypeptide(L)' 'MGTQVLLLAVSETGLAYTFATAKLQPLFTQPEGKNLIQACLNAPTVDAGPTSGGVPNPNPIGHRDQSA' A
#
# COMPACT_ATOMS: atom_id res chain seq x y z
N MET A 1 14.65 32.95 -6.81
CA MET A 1 13.42 32.19 -6.51
C MET A 1 13.53 30.87 -7.26
N GLY A 2 13.45 29.74 -6.56
CA GLY A 2 13.59 28.42 -7.18
C GLY A 2 12.62 27.44 -6.53
N THR A 3 12.11 26.50 -7.33
CA THR A 3 11.16 25.48 -6.88
C THR A 3 11.93 24.34 -6.20
N GLN A 4 11.35 23.81 -5.13
CA GLN A 4 11.84 22.58 -4.51
C GLN A 4 11.16 21.40 -5.19
N VAL A 5 11.95 20.44 -5.65
CA VAL A 5 11.46 19.27 -6.36
C VAL A 5 11.91 18.02 -5.63
N LEU A 6 10.97 17.09 -5.50
CA LEU A 6 11.21 15.75 -5.03
C LEU A 6 10.59 14.76 -6.04
N LEU A 7 11.38 13.80 -6.49
CA LEU A 7 10.96 12.71 -7.34
C LEU A 7 11.40 11.39 -6.70
N LEU A 8 10.44 10.47 -6.53
CA LEU A 8 10.67 9.11 -6.06
C LEU A 8 9.97 8.17 -7.04
N ALA A 9 10.74 7.27 -7.65
CA ALA A 9 10.23 6.23 -8.54
C ALA A 9 10.68 4.87 -8.01
N VAL A 10 9.78 3.88 -7.99
CA VAL A 10 10.08 2.51 -7.57
C VAL A 10 9.75 1.57 -8.73
N SER A 11 10.69 0.71 -9.10
CA SER A 11 10.46 -0.30 -10.12
C SER A 11 9.71 -1.51 -9.57
N GLU A 12 9.13 -2.31 -10.46
CA GLU A 12 8.54 -3.62 -10.10
C GLU A 12 9.56 -4.56 -9.43
N THR A 13 10.85 -4.37 -9.71
CA THR A 13 11.95 -5.10 -9.07
C THR A 13 12.31 -4.58 -7.66
N GLY A 14 11.63 -3.53 -7.19
CA GLY A 14 11.85 -2.93 -5.87
C GLY A 14 13.03 -1.96 -5.79
N LEU A 15 13.61 -1.53 -6.91
CA LEU A 15 14.66 -0.52 -6.92
C LEU A 15 14.04 0.88 -6.83
N ALA A 16 14.46 1.65 -5.83
CA ALA A 16 14.02 3.04 -5.65
C ALA A 16 15.04 4.03 -6.24
N TYR A 17 14.57 4.91 -7.11
CA TYR A 17 15.32 6.03 -7.65
C TYR A 17 14.78 7.34 -7.08
N THR A 18 15.67 8.13 -6.48
CA THR A 18 15.30 9.36 -5.80
C THR A 18 16.09 10.54 -6.33
N PHE A 19 15.40 11.64 -6.60
CA PHE A 19 16.00 12.95 -6.77
C PHE A 19 15.35 13.91 -5.78
N ALA A 20 16.15 14.58 -4.96
CA ALA A 20 15.68 15.57 -4.00
C ALA A 20 16.59 16.80 -4.06
N THR A 21 16.00 18.00 -4.09
CA THR A 21 16.76 19.23 -3.90
C THR A 21 17.29 19.33 -2.46
N ALA A 22 18.33 20.13 -2.23
CA ALA A 22 19.05 20.22 -0.95
C ALA A 22 18.15 20.47 0.27
N LYS A 23 17.05 21.23 0.11
CA LYS A 23 16.10 21.48 1.20
C LYS A 23 15.19 20.30 1.53
N LEU A 24 15.02 19.34 0.61
CA LEU A 24 14.20 18.14 0.78
C LEU A 24 15.03 16.87 1.03
N GLN A 25 16.35 16.92 0.88
CA GLN A 25 17.25 15.83 1.29
C GLN A 25 17.02 15.31 2.72
N PRO A 26 16.74 16.16 3.73
CA PRO A 26 16.48 15.69 5.09
C PRO A 26 15.34 14.66 5.20
N LEU A 27 14.35 14.69 4.29
CA LEU A 27 13.27 13.71 4.25
C LEU A 27 13.75 12.29 3.95
N PHE A 28 14.93 12.14 3.36
CA PHE A 28 15.52 10.85 2.99
C PHE A 28 16.72 10.48 3.85
N THR A 29 17.26 11.40 4.64
CA THR A 29 18.38 11.11 5.54
C THR A 29 17.92 10.95 6.99
N GLN A 30 16.88 11.67 7.42
CA GLN A 30 16.34 11.59 8.77
C GLN A 30 15.40 10.38 8.95
N PRO A 31 15.39 9.77 10.15
CA PRO A 31 14.59 8.57 10.41
C PRO A 31 13.08 8.84 10.27
N GLU A 32 12.58 10.01 10.68
CA GLU A 32 11.17 10.37 10.59
C GLU A 32 10.68 10.35 9.13
N GLY A 33 11.46 10.97 8.23
CA GLY A 33 11.15 11.01 6.81
C GLY A 33 11.25 9.64 6.13
N LYS A 34 12.27 8.85 6.48
CA LYS A 34 12.40 7.47 5.98
C LYS A 34 11.23 6.59 6.39
N ASN A 35 10.79 6.67 7.65
CA ASN A 35 9.66 5.88 8.15
C ASN A 35 8.37 6.23 7.39
N LEU A 36 8.12 7.51 7.14
CA LEU A 36 6.97 7.97 6.38
C LEU A 36 6.98 7.42 4.95
N ILE A 37 8.10 7.58 4.23
CA ILE A 37 8.23 7.11 2.84
C ILE A 37 8.08 5.59 2.79
N GLN A 38 8.69 4.88 3.72
CA GLN A 38 8.58 3.42 3.81
C GLN A 38 7.13 2.97 4.06
N ALA A 39 6.41 3.62 4.97
CA ALA A 39 5.00 3.29 5.24
C ALA A 39 4.13 3.48 4.00
N CYS A 40 4.38 4.53 3.21
CA CYS A 40 3.66 4.77 1.96
C CYS A 40 4.02 3.74 0.87
N LEU A 41 5.29 3.36 0.74
CA LEU A 41 5.73 2.38 -0.26
C LEU A 41 5.29 0.94 0.07
N ASN A 42 5.22 0.61 1.36
CA ASN A 42 4.81 -0.71 1.84
C ASN A 42 3.30 -0.82 2.10
N ALA A 43 2.54 0.25 1.84
CA ALA A 43 1.10 0.20 1.95
C ALA A 43 0.56 -0.90 1.03
N PRO A 44 -0.37 -1.75 1.49
CA PRO A 44 -0.96 -2.77 0.64
C PRO A 44 -1.58 -2.09 -0.57
N THR A 45 -1.19 -2.53 -1.77
CA THR A 45 -1.81 -2.08 -3.01
C THR A 45 -3.28 -2.46 -2.94
N VAL A 46 -4.16 -1.50 -2.66
CA VAL A 46 -5.58 -1.67 -2.94
C VAL A 46 -5.67 -1.72 -4.45
N ASP A 47 -5.66 -2.93 -5.00
CA ASP A 47 -6.04 -3.18 -6.37
C ASP A 47 -7.40 -2.52 -6.57
N ALA A 48 -7.41 -1.34 -7.19
CA ALA A 48 -8.61 -0.67 -7.65
C ALA A 48 -9.16 -1.41 -8.88
N GLY A 49 -9.44 -2.71 -8.71
CA GLY A 49 -10.25 -3.50 -9.62
C GLY A 49 -11.72 -3.41 -9.20
N PRO A 50 -12.67 -3.22 -10.12
CA PRO A 50 -14.08 -3.24 -9.78
C PRO A 50 -14.51 -4.70 -9.63
N THR A 51 -14.22 -5.34 -8.50
CA THR A 51 -14.69 -6.70 -8.24
C THR A 51 -15.32 -6.80 -6.87
N SER A 52 -16.65 -6.67 -6.88
CA SER A 52 -17.56 -7.59 -6.23
C SER A 52 -17.19 -7.97 -4.80
N GLY A 53 -17.56 -7.11 -3.85
CA GLY A 53 -17.74 -7.52 -2.46
C GLY A 53 -18.74 -8.67 -2.40
N GLY A 54 -18.21 -9.88 -2.26
CA GLY A 54 -18.97 -11.12 -2.17
C GLY A 54 -19.96 -11.05 -1.00
N VAL A 55 -21.21 -11.39 -1.30
CA VAL A 55 -22.24 -11.66 -0.30
C VAL A 55 -21.73 -12.71 0.70
N PRO A 56 -21.88 -12.52 2.02
CA PRO A 56 -21.58 -13.59 2.97
C PRO A 56 -22.61 -14.69 2.77
N ASN A 57 -22.17 -15.86 2.30
CA ASN A 57 -22.99 -17.06 2.19
C ASN A 57 -23.34 -17.55 3.62
N PRO A 58 -24.59 -17.43 4.10
CA PRO A 58 -24.98 -18.08 5.34
C PRO A 58 -25.19 -19.56 5.02
N ASN A 59 -24.24 -20.38 5.43
CA ASN A 59 -24.30 -21.84 5.37
C ASN A 59 -25.71 -22.35 5.78
N PRO A 60 -26.42 -23.13 4.94
CA PRO A 60 -27.67 -23.75 5.36
C PRO A 60 -27.34 -24.85 6.37
N ILE A 61 -27.86 -24.72 7.59
CA ILE A 61 -27.81 -25.77 8.61
C ILE A 61 -28.62 -26.95 8.08
N GLY A 62 -27.93 -27.93 7.49
CA GLY A 62 -28.49 -29.22 7.16
C GLY A 62 -28.81 -29.98 8.45
N HIS A 63 -30.03 -29.82 8.97
CA HIS A 63 -30.60 -30.81 9.86
C HIS A 63 -30.98 -32.02 9.01
N ARG A 64 -30.03 -32.96 8.92
CA ARG A 64 -30.24 -34.29 8.37
C ARG A 64 -31.11 -35.08 9.36
N ASP A 65 -32.24 -35.48 8.82
CA ASP A 65 -33.33 -36.27 9.37
C ASP A 65 -32.95 -37.74 9.73
N GLN A 66 -33.80 -38.34 10.59
CA GLN A 66 -34.01 -39.77 10.95
C GLN A 66 -33.15 -40.49 12.02
N SER A 67 -33.79 -40.87 13.15
CA SER A 67 -34.15 -42.28 13.48
C SER A 67 -34.41 -42.51 14.99
N ALA A 68 -35.67 -42.76 15.37
CA ALA A 68 -36.14 -43.86 16.25
C ALA A 68 -37.66 -43.75 16.45
#